data_AF-A0A7C6WI29-F1
#
_entry.id   AF-A0A7C6WI29-F1
#
_cell.length_a   1.000
_cell.length_b   1.000
_cell.length_c   1.000
_cell.angle_alpha   90.00
_cell.angle_beta   90.00
_cell.angle_gamma   90.00
#
_symmetry.space_group_name_H-M   'P 1'
#
loop_
_entity.id
_entity.type
_entity.pdbx_description
1 polymer ?
#
loop_
_entity_poly.entity_id
_entity_poly.type
_entity_poly.pdbx_seq_one_letter_code
_entity_poly.pdbx_strand_id
1 'polypeptide(L)'
;MKSLFKDLKQVSNTSWFIALFSFLARYLSGLLFRWLVYGSFRFVGLDFLFCVLFGLLVYIISSLLGPRVRKAFFVILLLIMALLFISQFLYFQLFKTLYTVYSMFNSLQILEFYRDILNLILDYWWALIVFLIPFGFVVVVTYRAPLVAFRWHRFSLLLVVVGGLLWMSMLMFIHAQEEGNPSLNGLYHRDSQVFMGSDKFGLLTAMRVDVRNYFFPSKADVETDPVVVIPTPSTPPLETEVIESPNEPEVIREPWVLDIDFDKLSSSTKNETLQKMDQYFSQINPTYTNEFTGIAEGFNLIFITAEAYSRFSVDPELTPTLYMMQEQGLKFTNFYNPVWSVSTSDGEYVGV
;
A
#
# COMPACT_ATOMS: atom_id res chain seq x y z
N MET A 1 44.27 -26.59 13.70
CA MET A 1 42.84 -26.70 14.10
C MET A 1 42.51 -26.01 15.42
N LYS A 2 43.32 -26.13 16.49
CA LYS A 2 43.08 -25.41 17.77
C LYS A 2 43.34 -23.90 17.75
N SER A 3 44.14 -23.35 16.81
CA SER A 3 44.33 -21.90 16.68
C SER A 3 43.19 -21.20 15.94
N LEU A 4 42.60 -21.84 14.91
CA LEU A 4 41.42 -21.31 14.21
C LEU A 4 40.22 -21.09 15.14
N PHE A 5 40.04 -21.97 16.14
CA PHE A 5 39.01 -21.81 17.18
C PHE A 5 39.35 -20.76 18.25
N LYS A 6 40.63 -20.37 18.38
CA LYS A 6 41.07 -19.36 19.34
C LYS A 6 40.83 -17.95 18.80
N ASP A 7 40.99 -17.75 17.50
CA ASP A 7 40.66 -16.49 16.82
C ASP A 7 39.13 -16.28 16.72
N LEU A 8 38.34 -17.35 16.56
CA LEU A 8 36.88 -17.28 16.70
C LEU A 8 36.42 -16.91 18.13
N LYS A 9 37.24 -17.18 19.14
CA LYS A 9 36.98 -16.78 20.54
C LYS A 9 37.27 -15.29 20.79
N GLN A 10 38.01 -14.64 19.90
CA GLN A 10 38.44 -13.25 20.03
C GLN A 10 37.54 -12.27 19.25
N VAL A 11 36.58 -12.78 18.46
CA VAL A 11 35.56 -12.00 17.74
C VAL A 11 34.16 -12.20 18.36
N SER A 12 34.04 -12.38 19.68
CA SER A 12 32.73 -12.35 20.35
C SER A 12 32.22 -10.90 20.49
N ASN A 13 32.14 -10.17 19.38
CA ASN A 13 31.55 -8.86 19.37
C ASN A 13 30.02 -9.05 19.37
N THR A 14 29.42 -9.06 20.56
CA THR A 14 27.98 -9.30 20.80
C THR A 14 27.09 -8.54 19.81
N SER A 15 27.50 -7.35 19.36
CA SER A 15 26.78 -6.54 18.37
C SER A 15 26.68 -7.17 16.97
N TRP A 16 27.68 -7.93 16.51
CA TRP A 16 27.63 -8.61 15.21
C TRP A 16 26.62 -9.76 15.20
N PHE A 17 26.58 -10.55 16.28
CA PHE A 17 25.58 -11.59 16.44
C PHE A 17 24.17 -10.99 16.48
N ILE A 18 23.98 -9.93 17.26
CA ILE A 18 22.73 -9.17 17.33
C ILE A 18 22.27 -8.73 15.94
N ALA A 19 23.15 -8.12 15.16
CA ALA A 19 22.84 -7.66 13.81
C ALA A 19 22.45 -8.79 12.85
N LEU A 20 23.24 -9.87 12.84
CA LEU A 20 22.99 -11.05 12.01
C LEU A 20 21.65 -11.70 12.35
N PHE A 21 21.33 -11.85 13.64
CA PHE A 21 20.09 -12.46 14.05
C PHE A 21 18.88 -11.53 13.88
N SER A 22 19.03 -10.21 13.99
CA SER A 22 17.98 -9.25 13.60
C SER A 22 17.65 -9.34 12.11
N PHE A 23 18.68 -9.41 11.28
CA PHE A 23 18.53 -9.67 9.84
C PHE A 23 17.77 -10.98 9.61
N LEU A 24 18.22 -12.07 10.23
CA LEU A 24 17.64 -13.39 10.02
C LEU A 24 16.19 -13.46 10.52
N ALA A 25 15.90 -12.92 11.70
CA ALA A 25 14.55 -12.86 12.25
C ALA A 25 13.62 -12.09 11.32
N ARG A 26 14.03 -10.89 10.87
CA ARG A 26 13.27 -10.08 9.91
C ARG A 26 12.98 -10.86 8.63
N TYR A 27 14.02 -11.44 8.05
CA TYR A 27 13.93 -12.11 6.76
C TYR A 27 13.06 -13.39 6.83
N LEU A 28 13.23 -14.20 7.87
CA LEU A 28 12.40 -15.40 8.10
C LEU A 28 10.94 -15.02 8.34
N SER A 29 10.66 -14.01 9.16
CA SER A 29 9.30 -13.51 9.36
C SER A 29 8.69 -12.96 8.08
N GLY A 30 9.49 -12.30 7.21
CA GLY A 30 9.06 -11.87 5.88
C GLY A 30 8.67 -13.04 4.97
N LEU A 31 9.47 -14.10 4.93
CA LEU A 31 9.15 -15.31 4.17
C LEU A 31 7.89 -16.02 4.70
N LEU A 32 7.78 -16.14 6.03
CA LEU A 32 6.60 -16.71 6.68
C LEU A 32 5.35 -15.89 6.36
N PHE A 33 5.44 -14.56 6.44
CA PHE A 33 4.33 -13.68 6.10
C PHE A 33 3.90 -13.87 4.65
N ARG A 34 4.84 -13.95 3.70
CA ARG A 34 4.52 -14.17 2.29
C ARG A 34 3.83 -15.51 2.05
N TRP A 35 4.29 -16.56 2.71
CA TRP A 35 3.65 -17.87 2.62
C TRP A 35 2.20 -17.82 3.15
N LEU A 36 2.00 -17.20 4.30
CA LEU A 36 0.70 -17.15 4.97
C LEU A 36 -0.31 -16.20 4.32
N VAL A 37 0.16 -15.13 3.67
CA VAL A 37 -0.69 -14.09 3.06
C VAL A 37 -0.85 -14.30 1.56
N TYR A 38 0.24 -14.60 0.83
CA TYR A 38 0.25 -14.73 -0.63
C TYR A 38 0.32 -16.18 -1.11
N GLY A 39 0.40 -17.16 -0.20
CA GLY A 39 0.50 -18.57 -0.57
C GLY A 39 1.83 -18.97 -1.25
N SER A 40 2.87 -18.13 -1.21
CA SER A 40 4.14 -18.39 -1.91
C SER A 40 5.39 -18.09 -1.08
N PHE A 41 6.40 -18.97 -1.21
CA PHE A 41 7.75 -18.78 -0.65
C PHE A 41 8.69 -18.10 -1.65
N ARG A 42 8.23 -17.04 -2.31
CA ARG A 42 9.02 -16.36 -3.34
C ARG A 42 10.15 -15.54 -2.72
N PHE A 43 11.37 -15.75 -3.23
CA PHE A 43 12.49 -14.86 -2.94
C PHE A 43 12.27 -13.51 -3.62
N VAL A 44 12.43 -12.43 -2.86
CA VAL A 44 12.36 -11.06 -3.38
C VAL A 44 13.65 -10.33 -3.03
N GLY A 45 14.45 -10.05 -4.06
CA GLY A 45 15.78 -9.48 -3.91
C GLY A 45 15.81 -8.16 -3.13
N LEU A 46 14.83 -7.28 -3.37
CA LEU A 46 14.73 -6.01 -2.65
C LEU A 46 14.45 -6.19 -1.15
N ASP A 47 13.55 -7.10 -0.80
CA ASP A 47 13.23 -7.41 0.59
C ASP A 47 14.47 -7.94 1.33
N PHE A 48 15.21 -8.86 0.69
CA PHE A 48 16.47 -9.37 1.21
C PHE A 48 17.50 -8.26 1.44
N LEU A 49 17.71 -7.37 0.46
CA LEU A 49 18.64 -6.24 0.58
C LEU A 49 18.21 -5.25 1.69
N PHE A 50 16.90 -4.96 1.81
CA PHE A 50 16.38 -4.15 2.90
C PHE A 50 16.58 -4.82 4.26
N CYS A 51 16.48 -6.15 4.35
CA CYS A 51 16.81 -6.89 5.56
C CYS A 51 18.29 -6.73 5.92
N VAL A 52 19.21 -6.81 4.94
CA VAL A 52 20.65 -6.61 5.16
C VAL A 52 20.94 -5.20 5.69
N LEU A 53 20.37 -4.17 5.03
CA LEU A 53 20.49 -2.78 5.49
C LEU A 53 19.94 -2.59 6.89
N PHE A 54 18.82 -3.23 7.21
CA PHE A 54 18.24 -3.21 8.55
C PHE A 54 19.19 -3.83 9.59
N GLY A 55 19.79 -4.99 9.29
CA GLY A 55 20.79 -5.61 10.16
C GLY A 55 21.99 -4.69 10.41
N LEU A 56 22.49 -4.03 9.37
CA LEU A 56 23.58 -3.04 9.48
C LEU A 56 23.17 -1.82 10.31
N LEU A 57 21.95 -1.31 10.14
CA LEU A 57 21.43 -0.21 10.95
C LEU A 57 21.34 -0.60 12.42
N VAL A 58 20.81 -1.79 12.73
CA VAL A 58 20.73 -2.32 14.10
C VAL A 58 22.13 -2.50 14.68
N TYR A 59 23.11 -2.95 13.89
CA TYR A 59 24.52 -3.03 14.31
C TYR A 59 25.05 -1.67 14.74
N ILE A 60 24.88 -0.64 13.90
CA ILE A 60 25.38 0.72 14.15
C ILE A 60 24.71 1.31 15.39
N ILE A 61 23.38 1.24 15.51
CA ILE A 61 22.68 1.76 16.69
C ILE A 61 23.14 1.00 17.95
N SER A 62 23.20 -0.33 17.88
CA SER A 62 23.65 -1.17 19.00
C SER A 62 25.10 -0.89 19.42
N SER A 63 25.94 -0.41 18.50
CA SER A 63 27.34 -0.06 18.75
C SER A 63 27.49 1.22 19.57
N LEU A 64 26.49 2.10 19.52
CA LEU A 64 26.43 3.36 20.28
C LEU A 64 25.87 3.16 21.69
N LEU A 65 25.22 2.02 21.95
CA LEU A 65 24.53 1.74 23.21
C LEU A 65 25.40 0.96 24.21
N GLY A 66 25.32 1.37 25.48
CA GLY A 66 25.90 0.64 26.60
C GLY A 66 25.35 -0.80 26.71
N PRO A 67 26.09 -1.76 27.28
CA PRO A 67 25.75 -3.20 27.24
C PRO A 67 24.33 -3.54 27.74
N ARG A 68 23.85 -2.88 28.81
CA ARG A 68 22.51 -3.10 29.37
C ARG A 68 21.42 -2.54 28.46
N VAL A 69 21.58 -1.29 28.01
CA VAL A 69 20.63 -0.60 27.11
C VAL A 69 20.53 -1.32 25.77
N ARG A 70 21.65 -1.83 25.25
CA ARG A 70 21.69 -2.58 23.99
C ARG A 70 20.82 -3.83 24.01
N LYS A 71 20.86 -4.60 25.10
CA LYS A 71 20.01 -5.79 25.27
C LYS A 71 18.54 -5.40 25.31
N ALA A 72 18.18 -4.37 26.09
CA ALA A 72 16.81 -3.89 26.19
C ALA A 72 16.28 -3.38 24.83
N PHE A 73 17.04 -2.52 24.17
CA PHE A 73 16.74 -2.01 22.83
C PHE A 73 16.42 -3.15 21.85
N PHE A 74 17.23 -4.20 21.86
CA PHE A 74 17.05 -5.32 20.96
C PHE A 74 15.77 -6.13 21.23
N VAL A 75 15.51 -6.44 22.50
CA VAL A 75 14.29 -7.17 22.89
C VAL A 75 13.06 -6.37 22.51
N ILE A 76 13.06 -5.06 22.77
CA ILE A 76 11.96 -4.16 22.42
C ILE A 76 11.77 -4.10 20.89
N LEU A 77 12.85 -3.92 20.12
CA LEU A 77 12.79 -3.87 18.66
C LEU A 77 12.19 -5.14 18.06
N LEU A 78 12.65 -6.31 18.52
CA LEU A 78 12.12 -7.60 18.06
C LEU A 78 10.66 -7.80 18.45
N LEU A 79 10.26 -7.39 19.66
CA LEU A 79 8.88 -7.48 20.11
C LEU A 79 7.97 -6.61 19.23
N ILE A 80 8.36 -5.37 18.95
CA ILE A 80 7.60 -4.46 18.07
C ILE A 80 7.46 -5.07 16.67
N MET A 81 8.54 -5.63 16.11
CA MET A 81 8.48 -6.29 14.81
C MET A 81 7.55 -7.51 14.81
N ALA A 82 7.64 -8.36 15.84
CA ALA A 82 6.77 -9.52 15.98
C ALA A 82 5.29 -9.12 16.02
N LEU A 83 4.96 -8.13 16.85
CA LEU A 83 3.60 -7.59 16.97
C LEU A 83 3.11 -6.98 15.66
N LEU A 84 3.97 -6.30 14.91
CA LEU A 84 3.62 -5.75 13.60
C LEU A 84 3.29 -6.86 12.59
N PHE A 85 4.14 -7.89 12.47
CA PHE A 85 3.86 -9.04 11.59
C PHE A 85 2.55 -9.75 11.97
N ILE A 86 2.35 -10.00 13.26
CA ILE A 86 1.15 -10.66 13.79
C ILE A 86 -0.10 -9.82 13.51
N SER A 87 -0.07 -8.53 13.86
CA SER A 87 -1.22 -7.64 13.67
C SER A 87 -1.59 -7.50 12.19
N GLN A 88 -0.61 -7.37 11.30
CA GLN A 88 -0.85 -7.31 9.86
C GLN A 88 -1.42 -8.63 9.32
N PHE A 89 -0.93 -9.77 9.80
CA PHE A 89 -1.47 -11.07 9.42
C PHE A 89 -2.94 -11.24 9.87
N LEU A 90 -3.25 -10.90 11.12
CA LEU A 90 -4.62 -10.97 11.64
C LEU A 90 -5.55 -10.02 10.88
N TYR A 91 -5.10 -8.78 10.64
CA TYR A 91 -5.85 -7.81 9.84
C TYR A 91 -6.11 -8.33 8.43
N PHE A 92 -5.11 -8.95 7.79
CA PHE A 92 -5.28 -9.58 6.50
C PHE A 92 -6.32 -10.69 6.52
N GLN A 93 -6.42 -11.50 7.58
CA GLN A 93 -7.43 -12.54 7.62
C GLN A 93 -8.85 -11.99 7.68
N LEU A 94 -9.07 -10.84 8.34
CA LEU A 94 -10.37 -10.16 8.40
C LEU A 94 -10.73 -9.44 7.10
N PHE A 95 -9.83 -8.57 6.62
CA PHE A 95 -10.15 -7.60 5.58
C PHE A 95 -9.56 -7.95 4.20
N LYS A 96 -8.76 -9.01 4.09
CA LYS A 96 -8.04 -9.43 2.87
C LYS A 96 -7.17 -8.32 2.25
N THR A 97 -6.80 -7.33 3.05
CA THR A 97 -5.86 -6.26 2.74
C THR A 97 -4.94 -6.02 3.94
N LEU A 98 -3.92 -5.16 3.81
CA LEU A 98 -3.08 -4.73 4.92
C LEU A 98 -3.49 -3.34 5.38
N TYR A 99 -3.45 -3.11 6.69
CA TYR A 99 -3.76 -1.78 7.21
C TYR A 99 -2.63 -0.80 6.88
N THR A 100 -3.02 0.45 6.66
CA THR A 100 -2.11 1.60 6.58
C THR A 100 -2.02 2.30 7.93
N VAL A 101 -1.06 3.20 8.08
CA VAL A 101 -0.91 4.09 9.24
C VAL A 101 -2.15 4.97 9.39
N TYR A 102 -2.72 5.44 8.27
CA TYR A 102 -3.99 6.16 8.29
C TYR A 102 -5.11 5.31 8.91
N SER A 103 -5.26 4.05 8.47
CA SER A 103 -6.25 3.14 9.06
C SER A 103 -5.95 2.89 10.53
N MET A 104 -4.70 2.70 10.94
CA MET A 104 -4.32 2.51 12.35
C MET A 104 -4.79 3.67 13.25
N PHE A 105 -4.66 4.92 12.79
CA PHE A 105 -5.08 6.08 13.58
C PHE A 105 -6.60 6.35 13.54
N ASN A 106 -7.28 6.00 12.44
CA ASN A 106 -8.70 6.29 12.27
C ASN A 106 -9.63 5.10 12.59
N SER A 107 -9.07 3.96 12.97
CA SER A 107 -9.79 2.69 13.16
C SER A 107 -10.46 2.50 14.52
N LEU A 108 -10.93 3.57 15.17
CA LEU A 108 -11.68 3.42 16.44
C LEU A 108 -12.90 2.49 16.31
N GLN A 109 -13.48 2.40 15.11
CA GLN A 109 -14.58 1.48 14.77
C GLN A 109 -14.17 -0.01 14.77
N ILE A 110 -12.88 -0.36 14.68
CA ILE A 110 -12.42 -1.76 14.75
C ILE A 110 -12.73 -2.40 16.10
N LEU A 111 -12.91 -1.59 17.15
CA LEU A 111 -13.33 -2.08 18.47
C LEU A 111 -14.72 -2.74 18.45
N GLU A 112 -15.57 -2.44 17.47
CA GLU A 112 -16.88 -3.09 17.31
C GLU A 112 -16.73 -4.57 16.91
N PHE A 113 -15.65 -4.90 16.18
CA PHE A 113 -15.32 -6.26 15.72
C PHE A 113 -14.42 -7.03 16.70
N TYR A 114 -14.31 -6.61 17.97
CA TYR A 114 -13.38 -7.22 18.92
C TYR A 114 -13.63 -8.72 19.14
N ARG A 115 -14.89 -9.18 19.06
CA ARG A 115 -15.24 -10.60 19.19
C ARG A 115 -14.69 -11.42 18.03
N ASP A 116 -14.78 -10.89 16.82
CA ASP A 116 -14.25 -11.52 15.63
C ASP A 116 -12.73 -11.57 15.68
N ILE A 117 -12.07 -10.52 16.17
CA ILE A 117 -10.63 -10.51 16.43
C ILE A 117 -10.23 -11.60 17.43
N LEU A 118 -10.99 -11.77 18.53
CA LEU A 118 -10.69 -12.79 19.54
C LEU A 118 -10.87 -14.20 18.97
N ASN A 119 -11.94 -14.46 18.23
CA ASN A 119 -12.15 -15.74 17.56
C ASN A 119 -11.04 -16.03 16.56
N LEU A 120 -10.64 -15.03 15.79
CA LEU A 120 -9.53 -15.14 14.84
C LEU A 120 -8.20 -15.45 15.53
N ILE A 121 -7.93 -14.80 16.67
CA ILE A 121 -6.74 -15.10 17.49
C ILE A 121 -6.75 -16.56 17.95
N LEU A 122 -7.93 -17.09 18.31
CA LEU A 122 -8.09 -18.49 18.71
C LEU A 122 -7.96 -19.44 17.52
N ASP A 123 -8.46 -19.10 16.33
CA ASP A 123 -8.34 -19.93 15.13
C ASP A 123 -6.89 -19.96 14.61
N TYR A 124 -6.18 -18.84 14.73
CA TYR A 124 -4.81 -18.66 14.26
C TYR A 124 -3.77 -18.59 15.39
N TRP A 125 -4.06 -19.22 16.54
CA TRP A 125 -3.15 -19.25 17.69
C TRP A 125 -1.76 -19.81 17.32
N TRP A 126 -1.72 -20.76 16.39
CA TRP A 126 -0.49 -21.35 15.87
C TRP A 126 0.35 -20.35 15.09
N ALA A 127 -0.28 -19.42 14.35
CA ALA A 127 0.42 -18.40 13.58
C ALA A 127 1.13 -17.40 14.51
N LEU A 128 0.52 -17.09 15.67
CA LEU A 128 1.17 -16.28 16.72
C LEU A 128 2.49 -16.92 17.16
N ILE A 129 2.46 -18.22 17.45
CA ILE A 129 3.66 -18.96 17.87
C ILE A 129 4.70 -18.97 16.74
N VAL A 130 4.28 -19.26 15.51
CA VAL A 130 5.17 -19.30 14.35
C VAL A 130 5.87 -17.96 14.13
N PHE A 131 5.15 -16.84 14.20
CA PHE A 131 5.76 -15.53 14.10
C PHE A 131 6.65 -15.19 15.29
N LEU A 132 6.35 -15.69 16.50
CA LEU A 132 7.18 -15.48 17.68
C LEU A 132 8.48 -16.30 17.67
N ILE A 133 8.56 -17.44 16.96
CA ILE A 133 9.77 -18.30 16.97
C ILE A 133 11.05 -17.55 16.53
N PRO A 134 11.09 -16.87 15.35
CA PRO A 134 12.26 -16.12 14.93
C PRO A 134 12.70 -15.07 15.94
N PHE A 135 11.76 -14.45 16.66
CA PHE A 135 12.09 -13.41 17.65
C PHE A 135 12.50 -14.01 19.00
N GLY A 136 11.77 -15.01 19.50
CA GLY A 136 12.01 -15.68 20.76
C GLY A 136 13.37 -16.37 20.81
N PHE A 137 13.75 -17.05 19.72
CA PHE A 137 15.09 -17.63 19.60
C PHE A 137 16.18 -16.58 19.80
N VAL A 138 16.03 -15.41 19.18
CA VAL A 138 17.05 -14.38 19.23
C VAL A 138 17.04 -13.64 20.58
N VAL A 139 15.89 -13.48 21.21
CA VAL A 139 15.79 -13.00 22.61
C VAL A 139 16.57 -13.93 23.55
N VAL A 140 16.40 -15.26 23.44
CA VAL A 140 17.12 -16.24 24.26
C VAL A 140 18.63 -16.16 24.05
N VAL A 141 19.08 -16.11 22.79
CA VAL A 141 20.51 -15.98 22.45
C VAL A 141 21.08 -14.66 23.00
N THR A 142 20.36 -13.56 22.86
CA THR A 142 20.80 -12.24 23.34
C THR A 142 20.83 -12.14 24.86
N TYR A 143 19.88 -12.79 25.55
CA TYR A 143 19.86 -12.85 27.00
C TYR A 143 21.10 -13.57 27.55
N ARG A 144 21.46 -14.71 26.94
CA ARG A 144 22.62 -15.53 27.34
C ARG A 144 23.97 -14.97 26.88
N ALA A 145 23.99 -14.00 25.95
CA ALA A 145 25.23 -13.40 25.49
C ALA A 145 25.91 -12.56 26.61
N PRO A 146 27.25 -12.62 26.76
CA PRO A 146 27.95 -11.83 27.77
C PRO A 146 27.83 -10.32 27.48
N LEU A 147 27.78 -9.53 28.56
CA LEU A 147 27.75 -8.07 28.52
C LEU A 147 29.16 -7.54 28.20
N VAL A 148 29.52 -7.55 26.92
CA VAL A 148 30.82 -7.05 26.46
C VAL A 148 30.70 -5.59 26.03
N ALA A 149 31.62 -4.76 26.51
CA ALA A 149 31.76 -3.38 26.06
C ALA A 149 32.11 -3.38 24.57
N PHE A 150 31.38 -2.59 23.79
CA PHE A 150 31.62 -2.48 22.35
C PHE A 150 32.89 -1.66 22.09
N ARG A 151 33.71 -2.10 21.13
CA ARG A 151 34.85 -1.31 20.62
C ARG A 151 34.62 -1.04 19.14
N TRP A 152 34.54 0.23 18.78
CA TRP A 152 34.54 0.66 17.38
C TRP A 152 35.81 0.17 16.70
N HIS A 153 35.65 -0.66 15.68
CA HIS A 153 36.77 -1.15 14.90
C HIS A 153 36.87 -0.29 13.62
N ARG A 154 38.07 -0.11 13.05
CA ARG A 154 38.26 0.49 11.71
C ARG A 154 37.33 -0.08 10.61
N PHE A 155 36.81 -1.30 10.78
CA PHE A 155 35.85 -1.92 9.85
C PHE A 155 34.42 -1.38 10.00
N SER A 156 34.04 -0.78 11.14
CA SER A 156 32.71 -0.20 11.33
C SER A 156 32.46 0.98 10.39
N LEU A 157 33.46 1.81 10.12
CA LEU A 157 33.39 2.87 9.11
C LEU A 157 33.20 2.31 7.69
N LEU A 158 33.94 1.24 7.36
CA LEU A 158 33.78 0.55 6.07
C LEU A 158 32.35 0.02 5.90
N LEU A 159 31.73 -0.55 6.93
CA LEU A 159 30.35 -1.04 6.87
C LEU A 159 29.33 0.07 6.68
N VAL A 160 29.56 1.24 7.28
CA VAL A 160 28.70 2.42 7.07
C VAL A 160 28.78 2.85 5.61
N VAL A 161 29.99 2.93 5.03
CA VAL A 161 30.19 3.29 3.62
C VAL A 161 29.53 2.25 2.70
N VAL A 162 29.78 0.96 2.92
CA VAL A 162 29.20 -0.12 2.13
C VAL A 162 27.66 -0.13 2.25
N GLY A 163 27.13 0.04 3.47
CA GLY A 163 25.69 0.14 3.70
C GLY A 163 25.07 1.35 2.99
N GLY A 164 25.75 2.50 3.00
CA GLY A 164 25.34 3.69 2.25
C GLY A 164 25.33 3.45 0.74
N LEU A 165 26.36 2.83 0.19
CA LEU A 165 26.43 2.50 -1.24
C LEU A 165 25.34 1.50 -1.65
N LEU A 166 25.08 0.48 -0.82
CA LEU A 166 23.99 -0.48 -1.04
C LEU A 166 22.62 0.19 -0.98
N TRP A 167 22.42 1.14 -0.07
CA TRP A 167 21.18 1.89 0.00
C TRP A 167 20.99 2.78 -1.23
N MET A 168 22.03 3.49 -1.66
CA MET A 168 21.99 4.31 -2.88
C MET A 168 21.72 3.49 -4.13
N SER A 169 22.33 2.30 -4.26
CA SER A 169 22.09 1.43 -5.41
C SER A 169 20.65 0.90 -5.45
N MET A 170 20.06 0.58 -4.29
CA MET A 170 18.65 0.22 -4.20
C MET A 170 17.73 1.38 -4.60
N LEU A 171 18.03 2.61 -4.17
CA LEU A 171 17.24 3.77 -4.56
C LEU A 171 17.30 4.02 -6.07
N MET A 172 18.49 3.91 -6.68
CA MET A 172 18.63 4.01 -8.14
C MET A 172 17.85 2.91 -8.86
N PHE A 173 17.88 1.67 -8.36
CA PHE A 173 17.11 0.57 -8.92
C PHE A 173 15.60 0.82 -8.83
N ILE A 174 15.11 1.29 -7.68
CA ILE A 174 13.69 1.60 -7.49
C ILE A 174 13.26 2.73 -8.41
N HIS A 175 14.08 3.77 -8.52
CA HIS A 175 13.79 4.94 -9.36
C HIS A 175 13.75 4.59 -10.85
N ALA A 176 14.64 3.69 -11.30
CA ALA A 176 14.65 3.21 -12.69
C ALA A 176 13.43 2.36 -13.07
N GLN A 177 12.61 1.92 -12.10
CA GLN A 177 11.47 1.03 -12.31
C GLN A 177 10.15 1.81 -12.30
N GLU A 178 9.96 2.61 -13.36
CA GLU A 178 8.76 3.46 -13.54
C GLU A 178 7.62 2.76 -14.29
N GLU A 179 7.90 1.62 -14.92
CA GLU A 179 6.91 0.84 -15.66
C GLU A 179 6.02 0.00 -14.71
N GLY A 180 4.75 -0.18 -15.10
CA GLY A 180 3.75 -0.96 -14.35
C GLY A 180 2.70 -0.11 -13.66
N ASN A 181 1.54 -0.69 -13.38
CA ASN A 181 0.46 -0.06 -12.64
C ASN A 181 0.08 -0.93 -11.42
N PRO A 182 0.47 -0.53 -10.19
CA PRO A 182 1.36 0.58 -9.84
C PRO A 182 2.84 0.23 -10.08
N SER A 183 3.65 1.23 -10.42
CA SER A 183 5.09 1.06 -10.64
C SER A 183 5.85 0.89 -9.33
N LEU A 184 7.04 0.28 -9.38
CA LEU A 184 7.85 0.10 -8.16
C LEU A 184 8.31 1.45 -7.58
N ASN A 185 8.66 2.41 -8.45
CA ASN A 185 8.96 3.78 -8.07
C ASN A 185 7.74 4.44 -7.39
N GLY A 186 6.54 4.28 -7.98
CA GLY A 186 5.27 4.75 -7.42
C GLY A 186 5.01 4.19 -6.01
N LEU A 187 5.03 2.86 -5.87
CA LEU A 187 4.83 2.17 -4.60
C LEU A 187 5.83 2.55 -3.51
N TYR A 188 7.07 2.91 -3.88
CA TYR A 188 8.09 3.25 -2.90
C TYR A 188 8.14 4.73 -2.54
N HIS A 189 7.69 5.64 -3.41
CA HIS A 189 7.85 7.09 -3.23
C HIS A 189 6.54 7.87 -3.08
N ARG A 190 5.42 7.39 -3.65
CA ARG A 190 4.14 8.11 -3.73
C ARG A 190 3.02 7.33 -3.04
N ASP A 191 2.82 6.07 -3.43
CA ASP A 191 1.61 5.35 -3.03
C ASP A 191 1.71 4.74 -1.63
N SER A 192 0.68 4.92 -0.80
CA SER A 192 0.53 4.27 0.51
C SER A 192 -0.13 2.88 0.41
N GLN A 193 0.20 2.13 -0.64
CA GLN A 193 -0.39 0.81 -0.92
C GLN A 193 0.41 -0.31 -0.25
N VAL A 194 0.21 -0.48 1.07
CA VAL A 194 0.98 -1.42 1.90
C VAL A 194 0.90 -2.85 1.38
N PHE A 195 -0.27 -3.33 0.93
CA PHE A 195 -0.45 -4.69 0.42
C PHE A 195 0.41 -5.00 -0.82
N MET A 196 0.48 -4.08 -1.78
CA MET A 196 1.30 -4.25 -2.99
C MET A 196 2.78 -4.02 -2.69
N GLY A 197 3.10 -3.00 -1.87
CA GLY A 197 4.47 -2.73 -1.43
C GLY A 197 5.08 -3.90 -0.67
N SER A 198 4.32 -4.57 0.20
CA SER A 198 4.82 -5.71 0.97
C SER A 198 5.17 -6.92 0.11
N ASP A 199 4.48 -7.14 -1.01
CA ASP A 199 4.89 -8.16 -1.98
C ASP A 199 6.19 -7.76 -2.72
N LYS A 200 6.38 -6.47 -3.06
CA LYS A 200 7.54 -6.02 -3.85
C LYS A 200 8.83 -5.83 -3.05
N PHE A 201 8.78 -5.37 -1.80
CA PHE A 201 9.98 -5.06 -1.01
C PHE A 201 9.88 -5.41 0.48
N GLY A 202 8.85 -6.18 0.86
CA GLY A 202 8.68 -6.73 2.20
C GLY A 202 7.84 -5.85 3.13
N LEU A 203 7.16 -6.49 4.08
CA LEU A 203 6.17 -5.86 4.96
C LEU A 203 6.73 -4.68 5.76
N LEU A 204 7.86 -4.86 6.45
CA LEU A 204 8.42 -3.79 7.28
C LEU A 204 8.90 -2.60 6.45
N THR A 205 9.35 -2.84 5.22
CA THR A 205 9.71 -1.76 4.30
C THR A 205 8.45 -1.01 3.84
N ALA A 206 7.37 -1.72 3.54
CA ALA A 206 6.07 -1.14 3.20
C ALA A 206 5.50 -0.29 4.32
N MET A 207 5.48 -0.81 5.54
CA MET A 207 5.06 -0.04 6.71
C MET A 207 5.93 1.19 6.95
N ARG A 208 7.25 1.09 6.72
CA ARG A 208 8.15 2.25 6.82
C ARG A 208 7.88 3.30 5.72
N VAL A 209 7.60 2.87 4.49
CA VAL A 209 7.18 3.77 3.40
C VAL A 209 5.88 4.47 3.76
N ASP A 210 4.89 3.72 4.24
CA ASP A 210 3.58 4.22 4.62
C ASP A 210 3.65 5.22 5.80
N VAL A 211 4.45 4.93 6.84
CA VAL A 211 4.77 5.91 7.90
C VAL A 211 5.39 7.18 7.32
N ARG A 212 6.34 7.05 6.39
CA ARG A 212 6.97 8.22 5.76
C ARG A 212 5.93 9.03 5.00
N ASN A 213 5.10 8.41 4.16
CA ASN A 213 4.11 9.11 3.35
C ASN A 213 3.01 9.74 4.21
N TYR A 214 2.63 9.11 5.32
CA TYR A 214 1.65 9.67 6.25
C TYR A 214 2.15 10.96 6.93
N PHE A 215 3.40 10.98 7.42
CA PHE A 215 3.96 12.15 8.12
C PHE A 215 4.62 13.18 7.19
N PHE A 216 5.12 12.72 6.05
CA PHE A 216 5.80 13.51 5.03
C PHE A 216 5.22 13.14 3.67
N PRO A 217 3.94 13.50 3.41
CA PRO A 217 3.34 13.27 2.11
C PRO A 217 4.20 13.94 1.06
N SER A 218 4.49 13.20 -0.01
CA SER A 218 5.22 13.78 -1.13
C SER A 218 4.40 14.97 -1.65
N LYS A 219 5.05 16.03 -2.11
CA LYS A 219 4.32 17.07 -2.87
C LYS A 219 3.64 16.46 -4.09
N ALA A 220 4.22 15.38 -4.62
CA ALA A 220 3.61 14.56 -5.65
C ALA A 220 2.33 13.83 -5.18
N ASP A 221 2.00 13.73 -3.89
CA ASP A 221 0.72 13.20 -3.40
C ASP A 221 -0.35 14.31 -3.31
N VAL A 222 0.09 15.58 -3.29
CA VAL A 222 -0.75 16.77 -3.49
C VAL A 222 -0.85 17.13 -4.99
N GLU A 223 0.14 16.69 -5.78
CA GLU A 223 0.22 16.82 -7.24
C GLU A 223 -0.02 15.50 -7.99
N THR A 224 -0.43 14.42 -7.31
CA THR A 224 -1.09 13.28 -7.98
C THR A 224 -2.53 13.69 -8.25
N ASP A 225 -2.66 14.82 -8.94
CA ASP A 225 -3.51 14.79 -10.11
C ASP A 225 -3.12 13.51 -10.87
N PRO A 226 -4.07 12.75 -11.43
CA PRO A 226 -3.71 11.81 -12.49
C PRO A 226 -2.74 12.55 -13.42
N VAL A 227 -1.76 11.86 -14.01
CA VAL A 227 -1.11 12.43 -15.21
C VAL A 227 -2.26 12.60 -16.18
N VAL A 228 -2.88 13.77 -16.12
CA VAL A 228 -3.61 14.40 -17.17
C VAL A 228 -2.54 14.51 -18.21
N VAL A 229 -2.50 13.51 -19.08
CA VAL A 229 -2.03 13.75 -20.42
C VAL A 229 -2.94 14.87 -20.88
N ILE A 230 -2.49 16.12 -20.70
CA ILE A 230 -3.13 17.28 -21.30
C ILE A 230 -3.08 16.90 -22.76
N PRO A 231 -4.22 16.54 -23.39
CA PRO A 231 -4.21 16.27 -24.80
C PRO A 231 -3.67 17.56 -25.41
N THR A 232 -2.64 17.45 -26.24
CA THR A 232 -2.16 18.60 -27.03
C THR A 232 -3.41 19.26 -27.61
N PRO A 233 -3.66 20.56 -27.38
CA PRO A 233 -4.93 21.19 -27.71
C PRO A 233 -5.13 21.10 -29.22
N SER A 234 -5.86 20.09 -29.62
CA SER A 234 -6.57 20.04 -30.88
C SER A 234 -7.97 20.33 -30.42
N THR A 235 -8.35 21.61 -30.41
CA THR A 235 -9.76 21.99 -30.28
C THR A 235 -10.40 21.58 -31.61
N PRO A 236 -11.16 20.48 -31.72
CA PRO A 236 -12.18 20.48 -32.75
C PRO A 236 -13.23 21.51 -32.30
N PRO A 237 -13.93 22.18 -33.22
CA PRO A 237 -15.08 22.99 -32.84
C PRO A 237 -16.05 22.13 -32.00
N LEU A 238 -16.84 22.79 -31.16
CA LEU A 238 -18.05 22.19 -30.57
C LEU A 238 -19.03 21.91 -31.74
N GLU A 239 -18.76 20.86 -32.50
CA GLU A 239 -19.51 20.46 -33.68
C GLU A 239 -20.43 19.31 -33.29
N THR A 240 -21.67 19.39 -33.75
CA THR A 240 -22.63 18.31 -33.64
C THR A 240 -22.04 17.02 -34.23
N GLU A 241 -22.10 15.92 -33.48
CA GLU A 241 -21.76 14.61 -34.01
C GLU A 241 -22.88 14.16 -34.97
N VAL A 242 -22.56 14.04 -36.26
CA VAL A 242 -23.46 13.49 -37.29
C VAL A 242 -23.06 12.04 -37.54
N ILE A 243 -23.90 11.10 -37.12
CA ILE A 243 -23.73 9.68 -37.42
C ILE A 243 -24.47 9.39 -38.73
N GLU A 244 -23.74 9.29 -39.85
CA GLU A 244 -24.32 8.80 -41.11
C GLU A 244 -24.51 7.28 -41.05
N SER A 245 -25.77 6.83 -40.95
CA SER A 245 -26.15 5.43 -41.07
C SER A 245 -26.88 5.22 -42.41
N PRO A 246 -26.53 4.22 -43.26
CA PRO A 246 -27.04 4.12 -44.63
C PRO A 246 -28.57 3.98 -44.80
N ASN A 247 -29.31 3.76 -43.71
CA ASN A 247 -30.76 3.48 -43.73
C ASN A 247 -31.55 4.12 -42.58
N GLU A 248 -30.97 5.06 -41.83
CA GLU A 248 -31.65 5.77 -40.73
C GLU A 248 -31.48 7.29 -40.88
N PRO A 249 -32.47 8.10 -40.43
CA PRO A 249 -32.37 9.55 -40.50
C PRO A 249 -31.14 10.05 -39.70
N GLU A 250 -30.48 11.10 -40.19
CA GLU A 250 -29.36 11.76 -39.51
C GLU A 250 -29.76 12.17 -38.09
N VAL A 251 -29.08 11.62 -37.09
CA VAL A 251 -29.27 12.00 -35.68
C VAL A 251 -28.22 13.03 -35.31
N ILE A 252 -28.63 14.30 -35.28
CA ILE A 252 -27.85 15.44 -34.77
C ILE A 252 -27.75 15.30 -33.25
N ARG A 253 -26.56 15.04 -32.71
CA ARG A 253 -26.33 14.99 -31.27
C ARG A 253 -25.64 16.26 -30.78
N GLU A 254 -26.25 16.91 -29.80
CA GLU A 254 -25.70 18.11 -29.17
C GLU A 254 -24.69 17.73 -28.08
N PRO A 255 -23.64 18.53 -27.85
CA PRO A 255 -22.72 18.30 -26.74
C PRO A 255 -23.41 18.60 -25.40
N TRP A 256 -23.31 17.68 -24.44
CA TRP A 256 -23.78 17.87 -23.07
C TRP A 256 -22.76 18.66 -22.26
N VAL A 257 -22.95 19.99 -22.24
CA VAL A 257 -22.07 20.93 -21.55
C VAL A 257 -22.77 21.48 -20.30
N LEU A 258 -22.07 21.42 -19.17
CA LEU A 258 -22.51 22.09 -17.94
C LEU A 258 -22.14 23.57 -18.01
N ASP A 259 -23.01 24.44 -17.48
CA ASP A 259 -22.77 25.88 -17.37
C ASP A 259 -21.76 26.19 -16.24
N ILE A 260 -20.49 25.85 -16.47
CA ILE A 260 -19.38 26.06 -15.54
C ILE A 260 -18.35 26.98 -16.19
N ASP A 261 -18.12 28.13 -15.56
CA ASP A 261 -17.12 29.12 -15.98
C ASP A 261 -15.76 28.81 -15.31
N PHE A 262 -15.00 27.89 -15.93
CA PHE A 262 -13.69 27.47 -15.43
C PHE A 262 -12.66 28.61 -15.41
N ASP A 263 -12.74 29.57 -16.34
CA ASP A 263 -11.84 30.73 -16.37
C ASP A 263 -12.03 31.63 -15.15
N LYS A 264 -13.29 31.86 -14.76
CA LYS A 264 -13.62 32.60 -13.55
C LYS A 264 -13.22 31.83 -12.29
N LEU A 265 -13.44 30.52 -12.23
CA LEU A 265 -13.04 29.69 -11.09
C LEU A 265 -11.52 29.75 -10.89
N SER A 266 -10.76 29.54 -11.96
CA SER A 266 -9.30 29.54 -11.94
C SER A 266 -8.73 30.91 -11.53
N SER A 267 -9.28 32.00 -12.05
CA SER A 267 -8.84 33.36 -11.70
C SER A 267 -9.25 33.80 -10.28
N SER A 268 -10.28 33.19 -9.70
CA SER A 268 -10.79 33.55 -8.37
C SER A 268 -10.01 32.90 -7.21
N THR A 269 -9.29 31.82 -7.47
CA THR A 269 -8.54 31.06 -6.46
C THR A 269 -7.03 31.37 -6.51
N LYS A 270 -6.39 31.37 -5.34
CA LYS A 270 -4.91 31.45 -5.22
C LYS A 270 -4.27 30.07 -5.03
N ASN A 271 -5.08 29.02 -4.97
CA ASN A 271 -4.61 27.65 -4.79
C ASN A 271 -4.21 27.08 -6.15
N GLU A 272 -2.89 26.89 -6.36
CA GLU A 272 -2.34 26.37 -7.61
C GLU A 272 -2.94 25.02 -8.02
N THR A 273 -3.29 24.15 -7.06
CA THR A 273 -3.95 22.87 -7.35
C THR A 273 -5.33 23.08 -7.96
N LEU A 274 -6.14 23.98 -7.40
CA LEU A 274 -7.47 24.27 -7.93
C LEU A 274 -7.39 24.90 -9.33
N GLN A 275 -6.41 25.78 -9.57
CA GLN A 275 -6.19 26.37 -10.90
C GLN A 275 -5.85 25.31 -11.96
N LYS A 276 -5.00 24.33 -11.60
CA LYS A 276 -4.65 23.20 -12.48
C LYS A 276 -5.86 22.32 -12.76
N MET A 277 -6.69 22.05 -11.74
CA MET A 277 -7.93 21.28 -11.88
C MET A 277 -8.92 21.99 -12.82
N ASP A 278 -9.17 23.28 -12.62
CA ASP A 278 -10.06 24.08 -13.49
C ASP A 278 -9.57 24.07 -14.94
N GLN A 279 -8.27 24.26 -15.14
CA GLN A 279 -7.65 24.18 -16.45
C GLN A 279 -7.83 22.79 -17.09
N TYR A 280 -7.64 21.71 -16.32
CA TYR A 280 -7.85 20.36 -16.81
C TYR A 280 -9.30 20.13 -17.24
N PHE A 281 -10.27 20.43 -16.37
CA PHE A 281 -11.68 20.19 -16.66
C PHE A 281 -12.19 21.03 -17.84
N SER A 282 -11.65 22.24 -18.03
CA SER A 282 -11.97 23.09 -19.20
C SER A 282 -11.59 22.48 -20.55
N GLN A 283 -10.67 21.50 -20.56
CA GLN A 283 -10.13 20.86 -21.76
C GLN A 283 -10.78 19.50 -22.06
N ILE A 284 -11.64 19.00 -21.17
CA ILE A 284 -12.31 17.70 -21.37
C ILE A 284 -13.42 17.86 -22.40
N ASN A 285 -13.38 17.04 -23.46
CA ASN A 285 -14.44 17.01 -24.46
C ASN A 285 -15.76 16.53 -23.81
N PRO A 286 -16.89 17.23 -24.05
CA PRO A 286 -18.17 16.81 -23.52
C PRO A 286 -18.61 15.49 -24.17
N THR A 287 -19.43 14.73 -23.43
CA THR A 287 -20.22 13.65 -24.03
C THR A 287 -21.37 14.22 -24.82
N TYR A 288 -21.85 13.54 -25.86
CA TYR A 288 -22.98 14.00 -26.65
C TYR A 288 -24.31 13.43 -26.14
N THR A 289 -25.39 14.18 -26.32
CA THR A 289 -26.75 13.75 -26.03
C THR A 289 -27.11 12.51 -26.84
N ASN A 290 -27.93 11.64 -26.27
CA ASN A 290 -28.42 10.42 -26.90
C ASN A 290 -29.91 10.20 -26.58
N GLU A 291 -30.49 9.10 -27.05
CA GLU A 291 -31.89 8.76 -26.81
C GLU A 291 -32.27 8.58 -25.33
N PHE A 292 -31.29 8.46 -24.43
CA PHE A 292 -31.48 8.36 -22.98
C PHE A 292 -31.33 9.70 -22.24
N THR A 293 -30.98 10.78 -22.94
CA THR A 293 -30.83 12.10 -22.32
C THR A 293 -32.19 12.64 -21.88
N GLY A 294 -32.31 13.00 -20.60
CA GLY A 294 -33.54 13.59 -20.04
C GLY A 294 -34.69 12.61 -19.78
N ILE A 295 -34.55 11.31 -20.05
CA ILE A 295 -35.65 10.34 -19.91
C ILE A 295 -36.27 10.24 -18.50
N ALA A 296 -35.52 10.67 -17.49
CA ALA A 296 -35.92 10.64 -16.08
C ALA A 296 -36.12 12.06 -15.49
N GLU A 297 -36.27 13.09 -16.33
CA GLU A 297 -36.57 14.44 -15.85
C GLU A 297 -37.88 14.47 -15.05
N GLY A 298 -37.84 15.05 -13.85
CA GLY A 298 -38.99 15.14 -12.95
C GLY A 298 -39.29 13.87 -12.13
N PHE A 299 -38.50 12.80 -12.27
CA PHE A 299 -38.62 11.60 -11.44
C PHE A 299 -37.78 11.68 -10.16
N ASN A 300 -38.15 10.88 -9.16
CA ASN A 300 -37.34 10.71 -7.96
C ASN A 300 -36.16 9.77 -8.25
N LEU A 301 -34.98 10.11 -7.74
CA LEU A 301 -33.83 9.21 -7.74
C LEU A 301 -33.83 8.36 -6.45
N ILE A 302 -33.86 7.04 -6.60
CA ILE A 302 -33.61 6.09 -5.52
C ILE A 302 -32.26 5.44 -5.80
N PHE A 303 -31.26 5.76 -4.98
CA PHE A 303 -29.93 5.17 -5.06
C PHE A 303 -29.79 4.03 -4.05
N ILE A 304 -29.35 2.85 -4.51
CA ILE A 304 -29.18 1.67 -3.68
C ILE A 304 -27.73 1.21 -3.75
N THR A 305 -26.99 1.41 -2.66
CA THR A 305 -25.65 0.83 -2.48
C THR A 305 -25.80 -0.60 -2.02
N ALA A 306 -25.40 -1.56 -2.86
CA ALA A 306 -25.41 -2.97 -2.52
C ALA A 306 -24.06 -3.39 -1.89
N GLU A 307 -24.03 -3.55 -0.57
CA GLU A 307 -22.83 -3.89 0.20
C GLU A 307 -22.21 -5.22 -0.26
N ALA A 308 -20.91 -5.21 -0.54
CA ALA A 308 -20.13 -6.36 -1.02
C ALA A 308 -20.73 -7.11 -2.22
N TYR A 309 -21.57 -6.44 -3.03
CA TYR A 309 -22.26 -7.07 -4.16
C TYR A 309 -21.30 -7.44 -5.30
N SER A 310 -21.54 -8.62 -5.88
CA SER A 310 -20.89 -9.08 -7.11
C SER A 310 -21.93 -9.51 -8.12
N ARG A 311 -21.78 -9.12 -9.38
CA ARG A 311 -22.65 -9.62 -10.47
C ARG A 311 -22.67 -11.16 -10.59
N PHE A 312 -21.64 -11.81 -10.04
CA PHE A 312 -21.50 -13.27 -10.05
C PHE A 312 -22.22 -13.96 -8.89
N SER A 313 -22.71 -13.21 -7.90
CA SER A 313 -23.49 -13.76 -6.78
C SER A 313 -24.99 -13.77 -7.05
N VAL A 314 -25.43 -13.36 -8.25
CA VAL A 314 -26.84 -13.30 -8.63
C VAL A 314 -27.25 -14.58 -9.35
N ASP A 315 -28.36 -15.15 -8.90
CA ASP A 315 -28.90 -16.44 -9.34
C ASP A 315 -30.44 -16.36 -9.44
N PRO A 316 -31.05 -16.84 -10.54
CA PRO A 316 -32.49 -16.71 -10.77
C PRO A 316 -33.36 -17.47 -9.77
N GLU A 317 -32.84 -18.52 -9.13
CA GLU A 317 -33.58 -19.31 -8.15
C GLU A 317 -33.28 -18.87 -6.71
N LEU A 318 -32.00 -18.62 -6.39
CA LEU A 318 -31.58 -18.29 -5.03
C LEU A 318 -31.76 -16.80 -4.68
N THR A 319 -31.66 -15.91 -5.66
CA THR A 319 -31.78 -14.45 -5.46
C THR A 319 -32.68 -13.80 -6.53
N PRO A 320 -33.94 -14.25 -6.67
CA PRO A 320 -34.80 -13.89 -7.80
C PRO A 320 -35.05 -12.38 -7.92
N THR A 321 -35.15 -11.65 -6.80
CA THR A 321 -35.32 -10.20 -6.81
C THR A 321 -34.07 -9.48 -7.32
N LEU A 322 -32.87 -9.91 -6.89
CA LEU A 322 -31.62 -9.33 -7.39
C LEU A 322 -31.40 -9.67 -8.86
N TYR A 323 -31.77 -10.88 -9.28
CA TYR A 323 -31.76 -11.28 -10.68
C TYR A 323 -32.67 -10.38 -11.51
N MET A 324 -33.89 -10.12 -11.04
CA MET A 324 -34.82 -9.19 -11.69
C MET A 324 -34.24 -7.77 -11.79
N MET A 325 -33.69 -7.24 -10.70
CA MET A 325 -33.08 -5.89 -10.69
C MET A 325 -31.85 -5.78 -11.58
N GLN A 326 -31.04 -6.84 -11.70
CA GLN A 326 -29.85 -6.86 -12.54
C GLN A 326 -30.18 -6.99 -14.03
N GLU A 327 -31.19 -7.79 -14.37
CA GLU A 327 -31.51 -8.13 -15.77
C GLU A 327 -32.55 -7.19 -16.40
N GLN A 328 -33.36 -6.50 -15.59
CA GLN A 328 -34.37 -5.56 -16.10
C GLN A 328 -33.85 -4.12 -16.08
N GLY A 329 -34.11 -3.38 -17.16
CA GLY A 329 -33.69 -1.98 -17.31
C GLY A 329 -32.34 -1.82 -18.01
N LEU A 330 -31.62 -0.74 -17.68
CA LEU A 330 -30.31 -0.45 -18.26
C LEU A 330 -29.22 -1.23 -17.52
N LYS A 331 -28.67 -2.25 -18.19
CA LYS A 331 -27.64 -3.14 -17.63
C LYS A 331 -26.25 -2.79 -18.15
N PHE A 332 -25.34 -2.44 -17.24
CA PHE A 332 -23.93 -2.21 -17.55
C PHE A 332 -23.11 -3.47 -17.29
N THR A 333 -22.63 -4.11 -18.36
CA THR A 333 -21.85 -5.36 -18.26
C THR A 333 -20.37 -5.16 -17.99
N ASN A 334 -19.86 -3.94 -18.13
CA ASN A 334 -18.44 -3.62 -17.95
C ASN A 334 -18.26 -2.47 -16.94
N PHE A 335 -19.01 -2.52 -15.85
CA PHE A 335 -18.85 -1.61 -14.71
C PHE A 335 -17.94 -2.25 -13.66
N TYR A 336 -16.94 -1.51 -13.20
CA TYR A 336 -15.95 -1.98 -12.23
C TYR A 336 -15.79 -0.94 -11.13
N ASN A 337 -15.82 -1.39 -9.87
CA ASN A 337 -15.46 -0.55 -8.74
C ASN A 337 -13.93 -0.52 -8.61
N PRO A 338 -13.30 0.67 -8.49
CA PRO A 338 -11.90 0.78 -8.14
C PRO A 338 -11.61 0.11 -6.79
N VAL A 339 -10.34 -0.28 -6.57
CA VAL A 339 -9.93 -0.81 -5.28
C VAL A 339 -9.75 0.36 -4.32
N TRP A 340 -10.75 0.53 -3.48
CA TRP A 340 -10.85 1.60 -2.50
C TRP A 340 -10.20 1.23 -1.17
N SER A 341 -9.64 2.21 -0.46
CA SER A 341 -8.89 1.97 0.77
C SER A 341 -9.77 1.96 2.02
N VAL A 342 -10.95 2.59 1.97
CA VAL A 342 -11.95 2.60 3.05
C VAL A 342 -13.28 1.95 2.64
N SER A 343 -13.25 1.03 1.67
CA SER A 343 -14.38 0.17 1.27
C SER A 343 -15.65 0.98 0.93
N THR A 344 -16.72 0.83 1.70
CA THR A 344 -18.05 1.39 1.41
C THR A 344 -18.06 2.91 1.39
N SER A 345 -17.29 3.56 2.26
CA SER A 345 -17.25 5.03 2.32
C SER A 345 -16.69 5.67 1.05
N ASP A 346 -15.68 5.05 0.43
CA ASP A 346 -15.15 5.51 -0.86
C ASP A 346 -16.18 5.25 -1.98
N GLY A 347 -16.87 4.11 -1.93
CA GLY A 347 -17.94 3.78 -2.88
C GLY A 347 -19.11 4.76 -2.84
N GLU A 348 -19.52 5.19 -1.64
CA GLU A 348 -20.55 6.22 -1.46
C GLU A 348 -20.10 7.59 -1.98
N TYR A 349 -18.85 7.97 -1.72
CA TYR A 349 -18.30 9.26 -2.17
C TYR A 349 -18.25 9.38 -3.70
N VAL A 350 -18.00 8.28 -4.41
CA VAL A 350 -17.89 8.27 -5.89
C VAL A 350 -19.21 7.90 -6.57
N GLY A 351 -20.12 7.23 -5.86
CA GLY A 351 -21.39 6.74 -6.41
C GLY A 351 -22.51 7.78 -6.48
N VAL A 352 -22.36 8.90 -5.78
CA VAL A 352 -23.27 10.07 -5.78
C VAL A 352 -22.60 11.22 -6.50
#